data_AF-A0A7V5R0M4-F1
#
_entry.id   AF-A0A7V5R0M4-F1
#
_cell.length_a   1.000
_cell.length_b   1.000
_cell.length_c   1.000
_cell.angle_alpha   90.00
_cell.angle_beta   90.00
_cell.angle_gamma   90.00
#
_symmetry.space_group_name_H-M   'P 1'
#
loop_
_entity.id
_entity.type
_entity.pdbx_description
1 polymer ?
#
loop_
_entity_poly.entity_id
_entity_poly.type
_entity_poly.pdbx_seq_one_letter_code
_entity_poly.pdbx_strand_id
1 'polypeptide(L)'
;MKNVENNAKLIHNDKGEYPLSSGQKGLWFLHQINPLSARYNVPVTFKITNDLELTDLEKLLNVFINRHTLMHSGFYLRNGQPIRKILTKARINLDRVDVSLLSYKELCQNIKKQTESAFDLQQAPLLRASVLDGYKSSRILLLVFHHLVFDGASLKLLIDELNLIHQAINAETTDLPALAFDFHDYTEWQQQWLRSEDSQPSQQFWLQQLAGEIPRLQLPLKKNGTAQETIRGEVKKFAVSSHIREKFQQLATEHKCSEFLLWLMAYFAFLSRYTLQKDIIIGNPYMGRADSRFDKIIGFFANIAPIRCQFNQPESFLQLLNRNKDNVYNSLFHGDYPIEELISQLQLPNQKADELLFQTAFVWTQAAEINKIENNSLGLEVL
;
A
#
# COMPACT_ATOMS: atom_id res chain seq x y z
N MET A 1 21.50 6.04 3.01
CA MET A 1 20.99 7.41 3.25
C MET A 1 21.79 8.00 4.40
N LYS A 2 22.53 9.10 4.17
CA LYS A 2 23.11 9.87 5.28
C LYS A 2 21.97 10.66 5.93
N ASN A 3 21.92 10.66 7.26
CA ASN A 3 20.96 11.40 8.05
C ASN A 3 20.90 12.86 7.57
N VAL A 4 19.78 13.24 6.97
CA VAL A 4 19.42 14.64 6.80
C VAL A 4 19.00 15.13 8.19
N GLU A 5 19.98 15.43 9.05
CA GLU A 5 19.79 16.24 10.25
C GLU A 5 19.56 17.71 9.83
N ASN A 6 18.49 17.96 9.06
CA ASN A 6 17.96 19.31 8.96
C ASN A 6 16.92 19.48 10.07
N ASN A 7 17.33 20.18 11.12
CA ASN A 7 16.46 20.84 12.10
C ASN A 7 15.63 21.94 11.40
N ALA A 8 14.77 21.55 10.46
CA ALA A 8 13.80 22.45 9.86
C ALA A 8 12.62 22.56 10.82
N LYS A 9 12.36 23.78 11.32
CA LYS A 9 11.08 24.10 11.96
C LYS A 9 9.96 23.76 10.96
N LEU A 10 9.19 22.73 11.29
CA LEU A 10 8.00 22.29 10.57
C LEU A 10 7.03 23.47 10.47
N ILE A 11 6.60 23.81 9.26
CA ILE A 11 5.78 25.00 9.02
C ILE A 11 4.32 24.60 9.23
N HIS A 12 3.77 24.85 10.43
CA HIS A 12 2.33 24.76 10.61
C HIS A 12 1.64 25.81 9.71
N ASN A 13 0.88 25.35 8.73
CA ASN A 13 0.01 26.21 7.94
C ASN A 13 -1.28 26.48 8.72
N ASP A 14 -1.50 27.74 9.10
CA ASP A 14 -2.70 28.20 9.83
C ASP A 14 -4.03 27.84 9.15
N LYS A 15 -4.02 27.50 7.85
CA LYS A 15 -5.23 27.12 7.09
C LYS A 15 -5.54 25.62 7.11
N GLY A 16 -4.68 24.78 7.70
CA GLY A 16 -4.85 23.32 7.70
C GLY A 16 -4.81 22.70 6.30
N GLU A 17 -4.12 23.35 5.36
CA GLU A 17 -3.98 22.91 3.98
C GLU A 17 -2.54 22.51 3.68
N TYR A 18 -2.35 21.35 3.07
CA TYR A 18 -1.03 20.76 2.83
C TYR A 18 -0.94 20.24 1.40
N PRO A 19 0.26 20.24 0.77
CA PRO A 19 0.47 19.51 -0.46
C PRO A 19 0.25 18.01 -0.25
N LEU A 20 0.14 17.25 -1.35
CA LEU A 20 0.13 15.79 -1.33
C LEU A 20 1.55 15.24 -1.50
N SER A 21 1.82 14.06 -0.94
CA SER A 21 3.01 13.27 -1.31
C SER A 21 2.94 12.88 -2.79
N SER A 22 4.06 12.54 -3.41
CA SER A 22 4.08 12.15 -4.84
C SER A 22 3.19 10.94 -5.10
N GLY A 23 3.22 9.93 -4.23
CA GLY A 23 2.31 8.79 -4.27
C GLY A 23 0.84 9.19 -4.14
N GLN A 24 0.51 10.09 -3.21
CA GLN A 24 -0.87 10.59 -3.08
C GLN A 24 -1.33 11.33 -4.33
N LYS A 25 -0.46 12.11 -5.00
CA LYS A 25 -0.80 12.78 -6.26
C LYS A 25 -1.14 11.75 -7.35
N GLY A 26 -0.36 10.68 -7.47
CA GLY A 26 -0.62 9.58 -8.39
C GLY A 26 -1.98 8.92 -8.16
N LEU A 27 -2.26 8.52 -6.92
CA LEU A 27 -3.56 7.94 -6.56
C LEU A 27 -4.73 8.90 -6.77
N TRP A 28 -4.57 10.17 -6.40
CA TRP A 28 -5.59 11.20 -6.59
C TRP A 28 -5.90 11.38 -8.08
N PHE A 29 -4.88 11.43 -8.94
CA PHE A 29 -5.03 11.52 -10.39
C PHE A 29 -5.77 10.31 -10.97
N LEU A 30 -5.40 9.09 -10.56
CA LEU A 30 -6.09 7.86 -10.98
C LEU A 30 -7.56 7.85 -10.53
N HIS A 31 -7.86 8.39 -9.35
CA HIS A 31 -9.23 8.59 -8.92
C HIS A 31 -9.98 9.60 -9.79
N GLN A 32 -9.36 10.72 -10.21
CA GLN A 32 -10.01 11.68 -11.11
C GLN A 32 -10.38 11.07 -12.47
N ILE A 33 -9.58 10.12 -12.98
CA ILE A 33 -9.88 9.40 -14.24
C ILE A 33 -11.11 8.52 -14.08
N ASN A 34 -11.27 7.86 -12.93
CA ASN A 34 -12.42 6.99 -12.67
C ASN A 34 -12.92 7.13 -11.22
N PRO A 35 -13.72 8.17 -10.91
CA PRO A 35 -14.13 8.47 -9.52
C PRO A 35 -15.04 7.41 -8.89
N LEU A 36 -15.72 6.60 -9.71
CA LEU A 36 -16.59 5.52 -9.26
C LEU A 36 -15.82 4.21 -9.01
N SER A 37 -14.51 4.19 -9.24
CA SER A 37 -13.67 3.02 -9.05
C SER A 37 -13.42 2.75 -7.57
N ALA A 38 -13.61 1.50 -7.16
CA ALA A 38 -13.19 1.01 -5.85
C ALA A 38 -11.81 0.35 -5.86
N ARG A 39 -11.03 0.50 -6.94
CA ARG A 39 -9.70 -0.12 -7.10
C ARG A 39 -8.75 0.16 -5.94
N TYR A 40 -8.89 1.33 -5.31
CA TYR A 40 -8.05 1.81 -4.21
C TYR A 40 -8.78 1.82 -2.87
N ASN A 41 -9.84 1.03 -2.73
CA ASN A 41 -10.40 0.73 -1.42
C ASN A 41 -9.58 -0.39 -0.78
N VAL A 42 -9.23 -0.19 0.49
CA VAL A 42 -8.45 -1.14 1.30
C VAL A 42 -9.37 -1.70 2.38
N PRO A 43 -10.06 -2.84 2.13
CA PRO A 43 -10.86 -3.50 3.14
C PRO A 43 -9.96 -4.25 4.13
N VAL A 44 -10.29 -4.15 5.41
CA VAL A 44 -9.67 -4.86 6.52
C VAL A 44 -10.79 -5.50 7.33
N THR A 45 -10.69 -6.80 7.58
CA THR A 45 -11.68 -7.56 8.32
C THR A 45 -11.10 -8.13 9.59
N PHE A 46 -11.80 -7.93 10.71
CA PHE A 46 -11.48 -8.53 11.99
C PHE A 46 -12.64 -9.38 12.47
N LYS A 47 -12.34 -10.56 12.99
CA LYS A 47 -13.26 -11.31 13.84
C LYS A 47 -13.18 -10.72 15.26
N ILE A 48 -14.33 -10.37 15.81
CA ILE A 48 -14.47 -9.94 17.20
C ILE A 48 -14.67 -11.21 18.04
N THR A 49 -13.74 -11.47 18.98
CA THR A 49 -13.72 -12.69 19.81
C THR A 49 -14.19 -12.49 21.25
N ASN A 50 -14.25 -11.23 21.69
CA ASN A 50 -14.69 -10.86 23.04
C ASN A 50 -16.07 -10.18 23.00
N ASP A 51 -16.66 -9.96 24.18
CA ASP A 51 -17.93 -9.26 24.36
C ASP A 51 -17.78 -7.72 24.21
N LEU A 52 -17.05 -7.27 23.18
CA LEU A 52 -16.86 -5.85 22.91
C LEU A 52 -18.20 -5.22 22.49
N GLU A 53 -18.65 -4.25 23.28
CA GLU A 53 -19.86 -3.47 23.01
C GLU A 53 -19.66 -2.59 21.76
N LEU A 54 -20.65 -2.60 20.86
CA LEU A 54 -20.55 -1.88 19.59
C LEU A 54 -20.45 -0.37 19.78
N THR A 55 -21.07 0.15 20.84
CA THR A 55 -21.00 1.59 21.16
C THR A 55 -19.59 2.00 21.60
N ASP A 56 -18.85 1.12 22.27
CA ASP A 56 -17.47 1.39 22.67
C ASP A 56 -16.50 1.25 21.50
N LEU A 57 -16.75 0.29 20.60
CA LEU A 57 -16.02 0.19 19.34
C LEU A 57 -16.21 1.44 18.46
N GLU A 58 -17.44 1.97 18.36
CA GLU A 58 -17.70 3.22 17.64
C GLU A 58 -16.97 4.41 18.27
N LYS A 59 -17.01 4.55 19.61
CA LYS A 59 -16.26 5.60 20.32
C LYS A 59 -14.77 5.50 20.04
N LEU A 60 -14.21 4.30 20.14
CA LEU A 60 -12.79 4.02 19.93
C LEU A 60 -12.34 4.39 18.51
N LEU A 61 -13.12 4.03 17.49
CA LEU A 61 -12.85 4.41 16.10
C LEU A 61 -12.93 5.94 15.89
N ASN A 62 -13.87 6.61 16.56
CA ASN A 62 -13.99 8.07 16.47
C ASN A 62 -12.86 8.80 17.22
N VAL A 63 -12.35 8.28 18.34
CA VAL A 63 -11.12 8.81 18.98
C VAL A 63 -9.93 8.64 18.05
N PHE A 64 -9.79 7.48 17.41
CA PHE A 64 -8.76 7.22 16.40
C PHE A 64 -8.82 8.24 15.24
N ILE A 65 -10.00 8.45 14.66
CA ILE A 65 -10.18 9.41 13.55
C ILE A 65 -9.77 10.82 13.94
N ASN A 66 -10.16 11.28 15.14
CA ASN A 66 -9.86 12.65 15.60
C ASN A 66 -8.38 12.83 16.01
N ARG A 67 -7.68 11.75 16.37
CA ARG A 67 -6.28 11.77 16.75
C ARG A 67 -5.33 11.88 15.54
N HIS A 68 -5.72 11.33 14.39
CA HIS A 68 -4.89 11.27 13.20
C HIS A 68 -5.34 12.24 12.12
N THR A 69 -4.77 13.46 12.08
CA THR A 69 -4.42 14.19 10.85
C THR A 69 -5.18 13.86 9.56
N LEU A 70 -4.65 12.81 8.94
CA LEU A 70 -5.01 12.33 7.63
C LEU A 70 -6.43 11.71 7.59
N MET A 71 -6.93 11.17 8.69
CA MET A 71 -8.27 10.56 8.80
C MET A 71 -9.39 11.59 8.78
N HIS A 72 -9.12 12.84 9.15
CA HIS A 72 -10.08 13.94 9.09
C HIS A 72 -9.78 14.92 7.95
N SER A 73 -9.10 14.45 6.90
CA SER A 73 -8.73 15.25 5.73
C SER A 73 -9.55 14.91 4.49
N GLY A 74 -9.91 15.95 3.72
CA GLY A 74 -10.41 15.83 2.35
C GLY A 74 -9.36 16.29 1.32
N PHE A 75 -9.54 15.89 0.07
CA PHE A 75 -8.62 16.17 -1.05
C PHE A 75 -9.31 17.04 -2.10
N TYR A 76 -8.68 18.15 -2.46
CA TYR A 76 -9.26 19.19 -3.30
C TYR A 76 -8.28 19.66 -4.37
N LEU A 77 -8.79 20.35 -5.38
CA LEU A 77 -7.98 21.07 -6.35
C LEU A 77 -7.91 22.55 -5.97
N ARG A 78 -6.70 23.10 -5.80
CA ARG A 78 -6.47 24.53 -5.55
C ARG A 78 -5.44 25.05 -6.54
N ASN A 79 -5.81 26.05 -7.34
CA ASN A 79 -4.94 26.65 -8.36
C ASN A 79 -4.31 25.60 -9.30
N GLY A 80 -5.08 24.58 -9.69
CA GLY A 80 -4.60 23.49 -10.56
C GLY A 80 -3.68 22.47 -9.89
N GLN A 81 -3.47 22.55 -8.58
CA GLN A 81 -2.67 21.58 -7.82
C GLN A 81 -3.53 20.85 -6.78
N PRO A 82 -3.40 19.52 -6.65
CA PRO A 82 -4.11 18.80 -5.61
C PRO A 82 -3.54 19.18 -4.23
N ILE A 83 -4.43 19.39 -3.27
CA ILE A 83 -4.12 19.69 -1.87
C ILE A 83 -4.94 18.80 -0.95
N ARG A 84 -4.41 18.59 0.25
CA ARG A 84 -5.10 17.97 1.37
C ARG A 84 -5.55 19.08 2.32
N LYS A 85 -6.80 19.03 2.78
CA LYS A 85 -7.35 19.98 3.74
C LYS A 85 -7.90 19.25 4.95
N ILE A 86 -7.43 19.60 6.13
CA ILE A 86 -7.96 19.11 7.41
C ILE A 86 -9.35 19.71 7.62
N LEU A 87 -10.33 18.85 7.91
CA LEU A 87 -11.71 19.22 8.20
C LEU A 87 -11.94 19.24 9.72
N THR A 88 -12.76 20.18 10.18
CA THR A 88 -13.03 20.40 11.60
C THR A 88 -13.93 19.32 12.24
N LYS A 89 -14.60 18.51 11.42
CA LYS A 89 -15.50 17.45 11.86
C LYS A 89 -15.31 16.24 10.97
N ALA A 90 -14.86 15.13 11.54
CA ALA A 90 -14.89 13.82 10.90
C ALA A 90 -15.34 12.80 11.96
N ARG A 91 -16.38 12.06 11.65
CA ARG A 91 -16.87 10.96 12.48
C ARG A 91 -17.47 9.88 11.60
N ILE A 92 -17.48 8.67 12.11
CA ILE A 92 -18.25 7.57 11.54
C ILE A 92 -19.36 7.15 12.48
N ASN A 93 -20.39 6.55 11.91
CA ASN A 93 -21.29 5.66 12.64
C ASN A 93 -20.85 4.23 12.33
N LEU A 94 -20.96 3.34 13.31
CA LEU A 94 -20.69 1.93 13.15
C LEU A 94 -21.98 1.22 12.73
N ASP A 95 -22.09 0.92 11.43
CA ASP A 95 -23.29 0.27 10.90
C ASP A 95 -23.37 -1.19 11.37
N ARG A 96 -24.47 -1.56 12.04
CA ARG A 96 -24.75 -2.96 12.38
C ARG A 96 -25.56 -3.62 11.27
N VAL A 97 -25.03 -4.68 10.70
CA VAL A 97 -25.68 -5.47 9.64
C VAL A 97 -25.92 -6.88 10.17
N ASP A 98 -27.19 -7.23 10.38
CA ASP A 98 -27.57 -8.61 10.69
C ASP A 98 -27.36 -9.50 9.45
N VAL A 99 -26.48 -10.49 9.58
CA VAL A 99 -26.15 -11.44 8.52
C VAL A 99 -26.46 -12.88 8.94
N SER A 100 -27.22 -13.07 10.03
CA SER A 100 -27.53 -14.39 10.61
C SER A 100 -28.33 -15.30 9.66
N LEU A 101 -29.19 -14.71 8.83
CA LEU A 101 -30.04 -15.42 7.87
C LEU A 101 -29.48 -15.47 6.45
N LEU A 102 -28.32 -14.84 6.19
CA LEU A 102 -27.75 -14.78 4.85
C LEU A 102 -27.05 -16.10 4.50
N SER A 103 -27.29 -16.58 3.28
CA SER A 103 -26.42 -17.58 2.66
C SER A 103 -25.01 -17.02 2.46
N TYR A 104 -24.01 -17.91 2.30
CA TYR A 104 -22.63 -17.48 2.03
C TYR A 104 -22.54 -16.57 0.80
N LYS A 105 -23.32 -16.85 -0.25
CA LYS A 105 -23.35 -16.04 -1.47
C LYS A 105 -23.87 -14.63 -1.20
N GLU A 106 -24.94 -14.50 -0.41
CA GLU A 106 -25.51 -13.19 -0.05
C GLU A 106 -24.58 -12.42 0.88
N LEU A 107 -23.90 -13.09 1.81
CA LEU A 107 -22.85 -12.48 2.63
C LEU A 107 -21.72 -11.92 1.75
N CYS A 108 -21.20 -12.70 0.81
CA CYS A 108 -20.17 -12.24 -0.12
C CYS A 108 -20.64 -11.04 -0.96
N GLN A 109 -21.90 -11.03 -1.41
CA GLN A 109 -22.47 -9.89 -2.13
C GLN A 109 -22.61 -8.65 -1.25
N ASN A 110 -23.00 -8.83 0.02
CA ASN A 110 -23.10 -7.75 0.98
C ASN A 110 -21.72 -7.12 1.24
N ILE A 111 -20.72 -7.94 1.57
CA ILE A 111 -19.33 -7.49 1.75
C ILE A 111 -18.84 -6.76 0.50
N LYS A 112 -19.02 -7.37 -0.67
CA LYS A 112 -18.62 -6.79 -1.96
C LYS A 112 -19.25 -5.41 -2.17
N LYS A 113 -20.53 -5.23 -1.88
CA LYS A 113 -21.19 -3.92 -2.01
C LYS A 113 -20.55 -2.87 -1.10
N GLN A 114 -20.21 -3.24 0.13
CA GLN A 114 -19.57 -2.33 1.09
C GLN A 114 -18.14 -1.97 0.67
N THR A 115 -17.36 -2.95 0.20
CA THR A 115 -15.96 -2.75 -0.21
C THR A 115 -15.83 -2.08 -1.58
N GLU A 116 -16.79 -2.27 -2.49
CA GLU A 116 -16.76 -1.71 -3.85
C GLU A 116 -17.51 -0.38 -4.01
N SER A 117 -18.07 0.17 -2.94
CA SER A 117 -18.67 1.50 -2.99
C SER A 117 -17.58 2.58 -3.08
N ALA A 118 -17.67 3.50 -4.04
CA ALA A 118 -16.72 4.58 -4.21
C ALA A 118 -16.69 5.53 -2.98
N PHE A 119 -15.55 6.21 -2.77
CA PHE A 119 -15.43 7.29 -1.81
C PHE A 119 -15.53 8.64 -2.51
N ASP A 120 -16.16 9.62 -1.86
CA ASP A 120 -15.98 11.03 -2.22
C ASP A 120 -14.73 11.55 -1.51
N LEU A 121 -13.66 11.79 -2.26
CA LEU A 121 -12.38 12.24 -1.71
C LEU A 121 -12.43 13.63 -1.06
N GLN A 122 -13.48 14.42 -1.31
CA GLN A 122 -13.66 15.73 -0.70
C GLN A 122 -14.28 15.66 0.70
N GLN A 123 -14.77 14.49 1.13
CA GLN A 123 -15.33 14.27 2.45
C GLN A 123 -14.31 13.61 3.38
N ALA A 124 -14.54 13.75 4.69
CA ALA A 124 -13.82 13.00 5.70
C ALA A 124 -14.81 12.38 6.70
N PRO A 125 -14.50 11.21 7.26
CA PRO A 125 -13.29 10.43 7.03
C PRO A 125 -13.34 9.58 5.75
N LEU A 126 -12.19 9.30 5.15
CA LEU A 126 -12.04 8.29 4.09
C LEU A 126 -11.93 6.87 4.67
N LEU A 127 -12.83 6.57 5.61
CA LEU A 127 -12.98 5.33 6.34
C LEU A 127 -14.48 5.05 6.53
N ARG A 128 -14.90 3.83 6.26
CA ARG A 128 -16.23 3.30 6.63
C ARG A 128 -16.06 2.10 7.54
N ALA A 129 -16.97 1.93 8.49
CA ALA A 129 -16.98 0.80 9.41
C ALA A 129 -18.36 0.17 9.50
N SER A 130 -18.41 -1.15 9.51
CA SER A 130 -19.61 -1.90 9.82
C SER A 130 -19.29 -3.15 10.61
N VAL A 131 -20.28 -3.66 11.33
CA VAL A 131 -20.25 -4.96 11.99
C VAL A 131 -21.26 -5.88 11.34
N LEU A 132 -20.77 -6.98 10.77
CA LEU A 132 -21.57 -8.09 10.29
C LEU A 132 -21.78 -9.04 11.46
N ASP A 133 -23.02 -9.12 11.95
CA ASP A 133 -23.36 -9.84 13.17
C ASP A 133 -24.16 -11.12 12.87
N GLY A 134 -23.76 -12.23 13.49
CA GLY A 134 -24.56 -13.46 13.53
C GLY A 134 -24.27 -14.51 12.46
N TYR A 135 -23.34 -14.28 11.50
CA TYR A 135 -22.99 -15.32 10.53
C TYR A 135 -22.20 -16.45 11.22
N LYS A 136 -22.80 -17.65 11.32
CA LYS A 136 -22.24 -18.78 12.08
C LYS A 136 -21.82 -18.39 13.51
N SER A 137 -22.64 -17.57 14.18
CA SER A 137 -22.37 -17.06 15.53
C SER A 137 -21.08 -16.22 15.65
N SER A 138 -20.54 -15.73 14.53
CA SER A 138 -19.38 -14.84 14.52
C SER A 138 -19.83 -13.39 14.35
N ARG A 139 -19.02 -12.48 14.89
CA ARG A 139 -19.14 -11.04 14.70
C ARG A 139 -17.90 -10.55 13.97
N ILE A 140 -18.10 -9.88 12.83
CA ILE A 140 -17.01 -9.43 11.96
C ILE A 140 -17.06 -7.92 11.85
N LEU A 141 -15.99 -7.23 12.26
CA LEU A 141 -15.76 -5.83 11.97
C LEU A 141 -15.15 -5.71 10.57
N LEU A 142 -15.82 -4.99 9.68
CA LEU A 142 -15.31 -4.60 8.37
C LEU A 142 -14.98 -3.11 8.40
N LEU A 143 -13.69 -2.80 8.23
CA LEU A 143 -13.21 -1.43 7.99
C LEU A 143 -12.83 -1.31 6.52
N VAL A 144 -13.24 -0.23 5.86
CA VAL A 144 -12.84 0.06 4.48
C VAL A 144 -12.21 1.44 4.45
N PHE A 145 -10.92 1.50 4.14
CA PHE A 145 -10.18 2.74 3.96
C PHE A 145 -10.05 3.09 2.48
N HIS A 146 -9.86 4.37 2.14
CA HIS A 146 -9.29 4.74 0.85
C HIS A 146 -7.75 4.70 0.93
N HIS A 147 -7.07 4.20 -0.09
CA HIS A 147 -5.62 4.01 -0.08
C HIS A 147 -4.83 5.33 0.08
N LEU A 148 -5.43 6.49 -0.22
CA LEU A 148 -4.84 7.82 0.05
C LEU A 148 -4.53 8.09 1.53
N VAL A 149 -5.24 7.43 2.44
CA VAL A 149 -5.11 7.65 3.88
C VAL A 149 -4.55 6.45 4.64
N PHE A 150 -4.29 5.33 3.94
CA PHE A 150 -3.95 4.07 4.59
C PHE A 150 -3.13 3.17 3.67
N ASP A 151 -2.15 2.45 4.21
CA ASP A 151 -1.34 1.46 3.50
C ASP A 151 -1.15 0.17 4.31
N GLY A 152 -0.43 -0.81 3.74
CA GLY A 152 -0.23 -2.11 4.39
C GLY A 152 0.49 -2.01 5.75
N ALA A 153 1.47 -1.10 5.89
CA ALA A 153 2.16 -0.87 7.15
C ALA A 153 1.25 -0.23 8.21
N SER A 154 0.29 0.58 7.77
CA SER A 154 -0.71 1.22 8.64
C SER A 154 -1.61 0.22 9.37
N LEU A 155 -1.77 -1.02 8.87
CA LEU A 155 -2.59 -2.05 9.54
C LEU A 155 -2.09 -2.39 10.94
N LYS A 156 -0.78 -2.57 11.09
CA LYS A 156 -0.20 -2.86 12.40
C LYS A 156 -0.35 -1.67 13.34
N LEU A 157 -0.07 -0.47 12.84
CA LEU A 157 -0.20 0.78 13.60
C LEU A 157 -1.63 1.05 14.05
N LEU A 158 -2.63 0.71 13.21
CA LEU A 158 -4.03 0.80 13.57
C LEU A 158 -4.31 -0.01 14.84
N ILE A 159 -3.88 -1.27 14.89
CA ILE A 159 -4.14 -2.14 16.04
C ILE A 159 -3.44 -1.63 17.30
N ASP A 160 -2.19 -1.17 17.17
CA ASP A 160 -1.44 -0.56 18.27
C ASP A 160 -2.17 0.69 18.81
N GLU A 161 -2.64 1.56 17.92
CA GLU A 161 -3.41 2.77 18.27
C GLU A 161 -4.77 2.44 18.91
N LEU A 162 -5.50 1.46 18.38
CA LEU A 162 -6.79 1.06 18.96
C LEU A 162 -6.59 0.49 20.37
N ASN A 163 -5.56 -0.31 20.62
CA ASN A 163 -5.25 -0.81 21.98
C ASN A 163 -4.92 0.33 22.94
N LEU A 164 -4.09 1.29 22.51
CA LEU A 164 -3.71 2.45 23.31
C LEU A 164 -4.94 3.29 23.68
N ILE A 165 -5.82 3.55 22.71
CA ILE A 165 -7.08 4.27 22.90
C ILE A 165 -8.00 3.52 23.86
N HIS A 166 -8.14 2.20 23.69
CA HIS A 166 -8.95 1.36 24.56
C HIS A 166 -8.47 1.42 26.02
N GLN A 167 -7.16 1.34 26.24
CA GLN A 167 -6.58 1.45 27.58
C GLN A 167 -6.87 2.80 28.23
N ALA A 168 -6.74 3.90 27.47
CA ALA A 168 -7.07 5.23 27.97
C ALA A 168 -8.55 5.37 28.33
N ILE A 169 -9.46 4.87 27.47
CA ILE A 169 -10.91 4.87 27.73
C ILE A 169 -11.24 4.07 29.01
N ASN A 170 -10.68 2.87 29.16
CA ASN A 170 -10.91 2.03 30.33
C ASN A 170 -10.31 2.60 31.63
N ALA A 171 -9.25 3.39 31.52
CA ALA A 171 -8.67 4.14 32.62
C ALA A 171 -9.36 5.50 32.85
N GLU A 172 -10.46 5.78 32.14
CA GLU A 172 -11.23 7.03 32.20
C GLU A 172 -10.36 8.28 31.99
N THR A 173 -9.35 8.19 31.13
CA THR A 173 -8.43 9.29 30.81
C THR A 173 -8.46 9.66 29.33
N THR A 174 -8.17 10.92 29.06
CA THR A 174 -7.94 11.46 27.71
C THR A 174 -6.45 11.57 27.36
N ASP A 175 -5.57 11.15 28.27
CA ASP A 175 -4.13 11.28 28.14
C ASP A 175 -3.57 10.21 27.18
N LEU A 176 -3.62 10.53 25.89
CA LEU A 176 -2.92 9.77 24.86
C LEU A 176 -1.56 10.43 24.58
N PRO A 177 -0.46 9.66 24.49
CA PRO A 177 0.85 10.18 24.07
C PRO A 177 0.73 11.01 22.79
N ALA A 178 1.33 12.19 22.75
CA ALA A 178 1.32 13.01 21.53
C ALA A 178 2.01 12.27 20.37
N LEU A 179 1.49 12.42 19.16
CA LEU A 179 2.18 11.96 17.96
C LEU A 179 3.39 12.89 17.72
N ALA A 180 4.59 12.32 17.62
CA ALA A 180 5.80 13.11 17.40
C ALA A 180 5.84 13.78 16.02
N PHE A 181 5.19 13.13 15.05
CA PHE A 181 5.05 13.58 13.68
C PHE A 181 3.68 13.15 13.16
N ASP A 182 3.18 13.88 12.19
CA ASP A 182 1.96 13.59 11.44
C ASP A 182 2.28 13.52 9.93
N PHE A 183 1.32 13.06 9.13
CA PHE A 183 1.56 12.78 7.71
C PHE A 183 1.90 14.04 6.88
N HIS A 184 1.52 15.24 7.34
CA HIS A 184 1.98 16.46 6.66
C HIS A 184 3.49 16.66 6.77
N ASP A 185 4.09 16.30 7.92
CA ASP A 185 5.53 16.39 8.13
C ASP A 185 6.29 15.51 7.14
N TYR A 186 5.77 14.29 6.90
CA TYR A 186 6.29 13.41 5.85
C TYR A 186 6.19 14.05 4.46
N THR A 187 5.05 14.66 4.16
CA THR A 187 4.82 15.25 2.84
C THR A 187 5.76 16.43 2.59
N GLU A 188 5.96 17.30 3.58
CA GLU A 188 6.92 18.39 3.51
C GLU A 188 8.35 17.88 3.37
N TRP A 189 8.72 16.89 4.18
CA TRP A 189 10.04 16.26 4.09
C TRP A 189 10.30 15.65 2.71
N GLN A 190 9.35 14.89 2.15
CA GLN A 190 9.52 14.27 0.83
C GLN A 190 9.70 15.33 -0.25
N GLN A 191 8.93 16.41 -0.22
CA GLN A 191 9.05 17.51 -1.18
C GLN A 191 10.39 18.24 -1.06
N GLN A 192 10.94 18.39 0.16
CA GLN A 192 12.28 18.96 0.36
C GLN A 192 13.37 18.01 -0.16
N TRP A 193 13.26 16.72 0.15
CA TRP A 193 14.21 15.71 -0.31
C TRP A 193 14.26 15.62 -1.85
N LEU A 194 13.10 15.61 -2.51
CA LEU A 194 13.02 15.61 -3.99
C LEU A 194 13.64 16.84 -4.64
N ARG A 195 13.78 17.95 -3.91
CA ARG A 195 14.43 19.19 -4.38
C ARG A 195 15.91 19.27 -3.98
N SER A 196 16.38 18.40 -3.09
CA SER A 196 17.77 18.39 -2.64
C SER A 196 18.64 17.52 -3.56
N GLU A 197 19.96 17.73 -3.48
CA GLU A 197 20.96 16.93 -4.18
C GLU A 197 20.93 15.45 -3.74
N ASP A 198 20.40 15.15 -2.54
CA ASP A 198 20.35 13.78 -2.00
C ASP A 198 19.43 12.84 -2.79
N SER A 199 18.46 13.38 -3.52
CA SER A 199 17.57 12.57 -4.37
C SER A 199 18.16 12.26 -5.75
N GLN A 200 19.17 13.04 -6.19
CA GLN A 200 19.75 12.94 -7.53
C GLN A 200 20.35 11.56 -7.85
N PRO A 201 21.07 10.86 -6.93
CA PRO A 201 21.58 9.52 -7.22
C PRO A 201 20.46 8.53 -7.57
N SER A 202 19.34 8.56 -6.83
CA SER A 202 18.19 7.69 -7.11
C SER A 202 17.49 8.07 -8.40
N GLN A 203 17.32 9.36 -8.66
CA GLN A 203 16.77 9.85 -9.92
C GLN A 203 17.60 9.38 -11.12
N GLN A 204 18.91 9.60 -11.09
CA GLN A 204 19.83 9.23 -12.17
C GLN A 204 19.86 7.71 -12.39
N PHE A 205 19.91 6.93 -11.31
CA PHE A 205 19.83 5.47 -11.39
C PHE A 205 18.58 5.02 -12.16
N TRP A 206 17.41 5.53 -11.79
CA TRP A 206 16.16 5.12 -12.43
C TRP A 206 16.02 5.59 -13.87
N LEU A 207 16.42 6.83 -14.18
CA LEU A 207 16.42 7.33 -15.56
C LEU A 207 17.37 6.51 -16.45
N GLN A 208 18.50 6.05 -15.91
CA GLN A 208 19.40 5.15 -16.62
C GLN A 208 18.80 3.75 -16.77
N GLN A 209 18.18 3.19 -15.73
CA GLN A 209 17.58 1.85 -15.79
C GLN A 209 16.41 1.77 -16.78
N LEU A 210 15.59 2.81 -16.78
CA LEU A 210 14.40 2.91 -17.62
C LEU A 210 14.69 3.66 -18.94
N ALA A 211 15.96 3.81 -19.30
CA ALA A 211 16.34 4.40 -20.58
C ALA A 211 15.91 3.51 -21.75
N GLY A 212 15.62 4.14 -22.89
CA GLY A 212 15.22 3.45 -24.12
C GLY A 212 13.74 3.04 -24.12
N GLU A 213 13.42 1.99 -24.87
CA GLU A 213 12.06 1.47 -24.97
C GLU A 213 11.64 0.79 -23.66
N ILE A 214 10.45 1.13 -23.15
CA ILE A 214 9.84 0.47 -21.99
C ILE A 214 9.08 -0.78 -22.47
N PRO A 215 9.55 -1.99 -22.15
CA PRO A 215 8.90 -3.21 -22.61
C PRO A 215 7.53 -3.40 -21.95
N ARG A 216 6.50 -3.65 -22.77
CA ARG A 216 5.21 -4.13 -22.29
C ARG A 216 5.21 -5.66 -22.23
N LEU A 217 4.85 -6.23 -21.08
CA LEU A 217 4.69 -7.67 -20.91
C LEU A 217 3.47 -8.17 -21.70
N GLN A 218 3.70 -9.13 -22.60
CA GLN A 218 2.71 -9.73 -23.47
C GLN A 218 2.30 -11.10 -22.92
N LEU A 219 1.44 -11.09 -21.90
CA LEU A 219 0.83 -12.32 -21.41
C LEU A 219 -0.10 -12.91 -22.47
N PRO A 220 -0.14 -14.24 -22.67
CA PRO A 220 -1.03 -14.90 -23.63
C PRO A 220 -2.47 -14.91 -23.11
N LEU A 221 -3.05 -13.73 -22.95
CA LEU A 221 -4.44 -13.54 -22.53
C LEU A 221 -5.36 -13.94 -23.68
N LYS A 222 -6.48 -14.62 -23.37
CA LYS A 222 -7.56 -14.78 -24.34
C LYS A 222 -8.04 -13.38 -24.72
N LYS A 223 -7.84 -12.99 -25.99
CA LYS A 223 -8.44 -11.77 -26.56
C LYS A 223 -9.95 -11.94 -26.59
N ASN A 224 -10.61 -11.71 -25.46
CA ASN A 224 -12.04 -11.48 -25.46
C ASN A 224 -12.23 -10.03 -25.90
N GLY A 225 -12.69 -9.85 -27.15
CA GLY A 225 -12.92 -8.54 -27.74
C GLY A 225 -13.72 -7.64 -26.79
N THR A 226 -13.33 -6.37 -26.76
CA THR A 226 -14.00 -5.27 -26.03
C THR A 226 -14.11 -5.44 -24.51
N ALA A 227 -13.12 -6.02 -23.83
CA ALA A 227 -13.06 -5.94 -22.39
C ALA A 227 -12.72 -4.49 -21.96
N GLN A 228 -13.71 -3.76 -21.42
CA GLN A 228 -13.43 -2.67 -20.49
C GLN A 228 -12.48 -3.21 -19.41
N GLU A 229 -11.46 -2.44 -19.03
CA GLU A 229 -10.62 -2.83 -17.90
C GLU A 229 -11.50 -3.06 -16.67
N THR A 230 -11.48 -4.28 -16.15
CA THR A 230 -12.21 -4.63 -14.93
C THR A 230 -11.21 -4.91 -13.82
N ILE A 231 -11.55 -4.54 -12.60
CA ILE A 231 -10.80 -4.91 -11.39
C ILE A 231 -11.06 -6.36 -10.93
N ARG A 232 -11.77 -7.17 -11.72
CA ARG A 232 -12.10 -8.54 -11.33
C ARG A 232 -10.86 -9.42 -11.40
N GLY A 233 -10.52 -10.04 -10.28
CA GLY A 233 -9.44 -11.01 -10.17
C GLY A 233 -9.86 -12.23 -9.34
N GLU A 234 -9.03 -13.26 -9.37
CA GLU A 234 -9.14 -14.43 -8.50
C GLU A 234 -7.78 -14.69 -7.85
N VAL A 235 -7.79 -15.11 -6.59
CA VAL A 235 -6.57 -15.52 -5.88
C VAL A 235 -6.42 -17.03 -5.95
N LYS A 236 -5.31 -17.50 -6.49
CA LYS A 236 -4.92 -18.92 -6.46
C LYS A 236 -3.80 -19.13 -5.45
N LYS A 237 -4.07 -19.93 -4.42
CA LYS A 237 -3.10 -20.30 -3.38
C LYS A 237 -2.46 -21.63 -3.74
N PHE A 238 -1.14 -21.73 -3.56
CA PHE A 238 -0.39 -22.97 -3.64
C PHE A 238 0.74 -22.94 -2.61
N ALA A 239 1.25 -24.12 -2.25
CA ALA A 239 2.35 -24.25 -1.32
C ALA A 239 3.58 -24.82 -2.03
N VAL A 240 4.76 -24.31 -1.66
CA VAL A 240 6.05 -24.88 -2.03
C VAL A 240 6.46 -25.86 -0.92
N SER A 241 6.91 -27.05 -1.28
CA SER A 241 7.36 -28.03 -0.28
C SER A 241 8.59 -27.55 0.47
N SER A 242 8.75 -27.98 1.73
CA SER A 242 9.92 -27.66 2.55
C SER A 242 11.24 -28.01 1.85
N HIS A 243 11.29 -29.16 1.18
CA HIS A 243 12.44 -29.62 0.40
C HIS A 243 12.88 -28.62 -0.69
N ILE A 244 11.92 -28.01 -1.42
CA ILE A 244 12.26 -27.00 -2.45
C ILE A 244 12.77 -25.73 -1.78
N ARG A 245 12.13 -25.31 -0.68
CA ARG A 245 12.54 -24.13 0.08
C ARG A 245 13.96 -24.28 0.64
N GLU A 246 14.28 -25.42 1.24
CA GLU A 246 15.61 -25.73 1.78
C GLU A 246 16.69 -25.65 0.69
N LYS A 247 16.42 -26.18 -0.51
CA LYS A 247 17.32 -26.04 -1.66
C LYS A 247 17.51 -24.59 -2.10
N PHE A 248 16.45 -23.79 -2.08
CA PHE A 248 16.56 -22.35 -2.36
C PHE A 248 17.40 -21.63 -1.30
N GLN A 249 17.27 -21.99 -0.02
CA GLN A 249 18.09 -21.42 1.06
C GLN A 249 19.57 -21.80 0.96
N GLN A 250 19.86 -23.04 0.58
CA GLN A 250 21.23 -23.48 0.28
C GLN A 250 21.82 -22.68 -0.88
N LEU A 251 21.09 -22.56 -1.99
CA LEU A 251 21.51 -21.79 -3.15
C LEU A 251 21.71 -20.30 -2.81
N ALA A 252 20.86 -19.73 -1.96
CA ALA A 252 20.97 -18.34 -1.52
C ALA A 252 22.28 -18.12 -0.78
N THR A 253 22.64 -19.06 0.10
CA THR A 253 23.88 -19.06 0.88
C THR A 253 25.10 -19.21 -0.01
N GLU A 254 25.10 -20.20 -0.91
CA GLU A 254 26.20 -20.48 -1.85
C GLU A 254 26.50 -19.29 -2.76
N HIS A 255 25.47 -18.60 -3.25
CA HIS A 255 25.59 -17.44 -4.14
C HIS A 255 25.55 -16.08 -3.43
N LYS A 256 25.62 -16.09 -2.09
CA LYS A 256 25.63 -14.89 -1.22
C LYS A 256 24.53 -13.90 -1.60
N CYS A 257 23.29 -14.37 -1.66
CA CYS A 257 22.11 -13.57 -1.97
C CYS A 257 20.95 -13.88 -1.03
N SER A 258 19.89 -13.08 -1.09
CA SER A 258 18.70 -13.27 -0.27
C SER A 258 17.73 -14.27 -0.90
N GLU A 259 16.93 -14.93 -0.07
CA GLU A 259 15.85 -15.81 -0.53
C GLU A 259 14.86 -15.04 -1.44
N PHE A 260 14.57 -13.79 -1.08
CA PHE A 260 13.80 -12.85 -1.91
C PHE A 260 14.35 -12.75 -3.34
N LEU A 261 15.66 -12.53 -3.51
CA LEU A 261 16.25 -12.36 -4.83
C LEU A 261 16.06 -13.64 -5.66
N LEU A 262 16.28 -14.82 -5.08
CA LEU A 262 16.11 -16.07 -5.80
C LEU A 262 14.67 -16.28 -6.27
N TRP A 263 13.68 -16.03 -5.41
CA TRP A 263 12.27 -16.15 -5.78
C TRP A 263 11.87 -15.13 -6.84
N LEU A 264 12.34 -13.89 -6.73
CA LEU A 264 12.14 -12.85 -7.72
C LEU A 264 12.76 -13.24 -9.08
N MET A 265 13.98 -13.74 -9.09
CA MET A 265 14.63 -14.20 -10.32
C MET A 265 13.96 -15.44 -10.91
N ALA A 266 13.43 -16.34 -10.09
CA ALA A 266 12.63 -17.46 -10.55
C ALA A 266 11.32 -16.98 -11.21
N TYR A 267 10.70 -15.94 -10.67
CA TYR A 267 9.53 -15.30 -11.25
C TYR A 267 9.83 -14.64 -12.60
N PHE A 268 10.92 -13.89 -12.70
CA PHE A 268 11.42 -13.34 -13.97
C PHE A 268 11.69 -14.44 -15.01
N ALA A 269 12.38 -15.52 -14.62
CA ALA A 269 12.65 -16.65 -15.49
C ALA A 269 11.36 -17.35 -15.97
N PHE A 270 10.36 -17.46 -15.10
CA PHE A 270 9.03 -17.96 -15.47
C PHE A 270 8.38 -17.08 -16.53
N LEU A 271 8.32 -15.76 -16.32
CA LEU A 271 7.72 -14.82 -17.27
C LEU A 271 8.45 -14.84 -18.62
N SER A 272 9.78 -14.81 -18.63
CA SER A 272 10.58 -14.86 -19.86
C SER A 272 10.35 -16.16 -20.63
N ARG A 273 10.30 -17.32 -19.96
CA ARG A 273 10.01 -18.60 -20.64
C ARG A 273 8.58 -18.68 -21.15
N TYR A 274 7.63 -18.10 -20.42
CA TYR A 274 6.21 -18.16 -20.77
C TYR A 274 5.84 -17.21 -21.93
N THR A 275 6.54 -16.07 -22.03
CA THR A 275 6.27 -15.03 -23.03
C THR A 275 7.31 -14.96 -24.15
N LEU A 276 8.44 -15.66 -24.00
CA LEU A 276 9.64 -15.56 -24.83
C LEU A 276 10.27 -14.15 -24.87
N GLN A 277 9.86 -13.24 -23.98
CA GLN A 277 10.41 -11.90 -23.90
C GLN A 277 11.78 -11.89 -23.21
N LYS A 278 12.66 -11.01 -23.71
CA LYS A 278 14.04 -10.84 -23.24
C LYS A 278 14.28 -9.57 -22.44
N ASP A 279 13.24 -8.76 -22.25
CA ASP A 279 13.26 -7.55 -21.45
C ASP A 279 11.90 -7.43 -20.78
N ILE A 280 11.90 -7.42 -19.45
CA ILE A 280 10.69 -7.49 -18.64
C ILE A 280 10.84 -6.52 -17.47
N ILE A 281 9.83 -5.68 -17.27
CA ILE A 281 9.69 -4.86 -16.06
C ILE A 281 8.55 -5.44 -15.22
N ILE A 282 8.79 -5.59 -13.93
CA ILE A 282 7.75 -5.89 -12.96
C ILE A 282 7.72 -4.83 -11.87
N GLY A 283 6.56 -4.63 -11.25
CA GLY A 283 6.45 -3.82 -10.05
C GLY A 283 6.90 -4.60 -8.82
N ASN A 284 7.70 -3.99 -7.96
CA ASN A 284 7.94 -4.48 -6.62
C ASN A 284 7.45 -3.44 -5.60
N PRO A 285 6.28 -3.67 -4.97
CA PRO A 285 5.79 -2.77 -3.93
C PRO A 285 6.75 -2.71 -2.75
N TYR A 286 6.95 -1.49 -2.25
CA TYR A 286 7.81 -1.16 -1.12
C TYR A 286 7.03 -0.32 -0.11
N MET A 287 7.35 -0.43 1.18
CA MET A 287 6.61 0.26 2.24
C MET A 287 6.81 1.79 2.23
N GLY A 288 7.92 2.29 1.65
CA GLY A 288 8.20 3.71 1.43
C GLY A 288 8.42 4.54 2.71
N ARG A 289 8.78 3.87 3.82
CA ARG A 289 9.12 4.46 5.12
C ARG A 289 10.64 4.48 5.29
N ALA A 290 11.31 5.24 4.43
CA ALA A 290 12.77 5.31 4.37
C ALA A 290 13.39 5.98 5.61
N ASP A 291 12.64 6.90 6.23
CA ASP A 291 13.06 7.67 7.38
C ASP A 291 12.25 7.25 8.61
N SER A 292 12.97 6.77 9.63
CA SER A 292 12.37 6.15 10.82
C SER A 292 11.53 7.12 11.66
N ARG A 293 11.66 8.43 11.44
CA ARG A 293 10.77 9.44 12.04
C ARG A 293 9.29 9.18 11.71
N PHE A 294 9.02 8.59 10.54
CA PHE A 294 7.66 8.38 10.05
C PHE A 294 7.16 6.94 10.22
N ASP A 295 7.93 6.05 10.86
CA ASP A 295 7.59 4.62 11.03
C ASP A 295 6.26 4.38 11.75
N LYS A 296 5.86 5.33 12.61
CA LYS A 296 4.66 5.22 13.46
C LYS A 296 3.48 6.06 12.95
N ILE A 297 3.55 6.57 11.72
CA ILE A 297 2.49 7.42 11.16
C ILE A 297 1.58 6.59 10.27
N ILE A 298 0.27 6.70 10.47
CA ILE A 298 -0.71 6.09 9.57
C ILE A 298 -0.86 6.97 8.33
N GLY A 299 -0.80 6.35 7.15
CA GLY A 299 -0.95 7.07 5.88
C GLY A 299 -0.51 6.28 4.67
N PHE A 300 -0.41 6.96 3.53
CA PHE A 300 0.02 6.36 2.27
C PHE A 300 1.50 6.64 2.00
N PHE A 301 2.36 5.69 2.37
CA PHE A 301 3.80 5.74 2.13
C PHE A 301 4.23 4.81 1.00
N ALA A 302 3.40 3.81 0.67
CA ALA A 302 3.75 2.77 -0.28
C ALA A 302 4.20 3.35 -1.64
N ASN A 303 5.31 2.82 -2.14
CA ASN A 303 5.84 3.11 -3.46
C ASN A 303 5.99 1.79 -4.24
N ILE A 304 6.23 1.86 -5.54
CA ILE A 304 6.49 0.67 -6.35
C ILE A 304 7.76 0.87 -7.17
N ALA A 305 8.74 -0.02 -6.98
CA ALA A 305 9.97 -0.04 -7.77
C ALA A 305 9.75 -0.82 -9.09
N PRO A 306 9.90 -0.20 -10.27
CA PRO A 306 9.76 -0.88 -11.56
C PRO A 306 11.06 -1.63 -11.93
N ILE A 307 11.25 -2.83 -11.38
CA ILE A 307 12.47 -3.62 -11.59
C ILE A 307 12.50 -4.17 -13.02
N ARG A 308 13.44 -3.69 -13.82
CA ARG A 308 13.73 -4.18 -15.18
C ARG A 308 14.74 -5.33 -15.13
N CYS A 309 14.47 -6.40 -15.86
CA CYS A 309 15.35 -7.55 -15.99
C CYS A 309 15.51 -7.91 -17.46
N GLN A 310 16.76 -8.03 -17.90
CA GLN A 310 17.11 -8.42 -19.25
C GLN A 310 17.61 -9.87 -19.27
N PHE A 311 17.40 -10.55 -20.40
CA PHE A 311 17.67 -11.97 -20.61
C PHE A 311 18.52 -12.20 -21.86
N ASN A 312 19.51 -13.09 -21.76
CA ASN A 312 20.21 -13.65 -22.93
C ASN A 312 19.60 -15.03 -23.17
N GLN A 313 19.40 -15.42 -24.43
CA GLN A 313 18.90 -16.76 -24.74
C GLN A 313 19.84 -17.44 -25.75
N PRO A 314 20.35 -18.65 -25.45
CA PRO A 314 20.14 -19.44 -24.22
C PRO A 314 21.00 -18.96 -23.02
N GLU A 315 20.47 -19.02 -21.80
CA GLU A 315 21.24 -18.79 -20.56
C GLU A 315 20.77 -19.69 -19.41
N SER A 316 21.67 -20.04 -18.50
CA SER A 316 21.35 -20.76 -17.28
C SER A 316 20.75 -19.83 -16.21
N PHE A 317 20.05 -20.39 -15.23
CA PHE A 317 19.49 -19.61 -14.13
C PHE A 317 20.58 -18.85 -13.33
N LEU A 318 21.75 -19.47 -13.13
CA LEU A 318 22.86 -18.83 -12.42
C LEU A 318 23.47 -17.67 -13.22
N GLN A 319 23.52 -17.77 -14.55
CA GLN A 319 23.96 -16.66 -15.41
C GLN A 319 22.96 -15.49 -15.33
N LEU A 320 21.66 -15.79 -15.39
CA LEU A 320 20.59 -14.81 -15.22
C LEU A 320 20.67 -14.11 -13.86
N LEU A 321 20.85 -14.87 -12.78
CA LEU A 321 21.00 -14.37 -11.41
C LEU A 321 22.22 -13.45 -11.31
N ASN A 322 23.40 -13.92 -11.71
CA ASN A 322 24.63 -13.15 -11.58
C ASN A 322 24.60 -11.85 -12.40
N ARG A 323 23.97 -11.84 -13.58
CA ARG A 323 23.84 -10.63 -14.39
C ARG A 323 22.93 -9.59 -13.73
N ASN A 324 21.80 -10.02 -13.18
CA ASN A 324 20.76 -9.09 -12.71
C ASN A 324 20.80 -8.80 -11.21
N LYS A 325 21.60 -9.55 -10.42
CA LYS A 325 21.71 -9.41 -8.96
C LYS A 325 21.95 -7.98 -8.52
N ASP A 326 22.98 -7.34 -9.06
CA ASP A 326 23.36 -5.97 -8.66
C ASP A 326 22.29 -4.97 -9.09
N ASN A 327 21.68 -5.15 -10.26
CA ASN A 327 20.59 -4.31 -10.71
C ASN A 327 19.37 -4.38 -9.78
N VAL A 328 18.98 -5.60 -9.37
CA VAL A 328 17.86 -5.77 -8.43
C VAL A 328 18.20 -5.10 -7.10
N TYR A 329 19.40 -5.30 -6.54
CA TYR A 329 19.75 -4.66 -5.28
C TYR A 329 19.82 -3.14 -5.36
N ASN A 330 20.35 -2.59 -6.44
CA ASN A 330 20.35 -1.14 -6.65
C ASN A 330 18.92 -0.61 -6.86
N SER A 331 18.05 -1.36 -7.54
CA SER A 331 16.62 -1.02 -7.67
C SER A 331 15.92 -0.95 -6.32
N LEU A 332 16.22 -1.88 -5.41
CA LEU A 332 15.69 -1.83 -4.04
C LEU A 332 16.28 -0.67 -3.24
N PHE A 333 17.59 -0.42 -3.37
CA PHE A 333 18.28 0.68 -2.67
C PHE A 333 17.73 2.05 -3.07
N HIS A 334 17.37 2.23 -4.33
CA HIS A 334 16.76 3.45 -4.86
C HIS A 334 15.23 3.42 -4.87
N GLY A 335 14.60 2.40 -4.25
CA GLY A 335 13.17 2.14 -4.30
C GLY A 335 12.29 3.19 -3.61
N ASP A 336 12.88 4.09 -2.82
CA ASP A 336 12.17 5.21 -2.18
C ASP A 336 11.90 6.39 -3.13
N TYR A 337 12.58 6.43 -4.28
CA TYR A 337 12.30 7.47 -5.27
C TYR A 337 10.91 7.24 -5.90
N PRO A 338 9.97 8.21 -5.82
CA PRO A 338 8.58 7.97 -6.18
C PRO A 338 8.44 7.64 -7.67
N ILE A 339 7.66 6.59 -7.97
CA ILE A 339 7.38 6.20 -9.35
C ILE A 339 6.66 7.30 -10.13
N GLU A 340 5.84 8.12 -9.47
CA GLU A 340 5.14 9.24 -10.09
C GLU A 340 6.10 10.30 -10.63
N GLU A 341 7.19 10.56 -9.90
CA GLU A 341 8.24 11.48 -10.35
C GLU A 341 8.97 10.91 -11.55
N LEU A 342 9.25 9.59 -11.57
CA LEU A 342 9.86 8.90 -12.71
C LEU A 342 9.00 8.98 -13.97
N ILE A 343 7.71 8.65 -13.85
CA ILE A 343 6.77 8.67 -14.99
C ILE A 343 6.71 10.08 -15.61
N SER A 344 6.68 11.13 -14.77
CA SER A 344 6.66 12.51 -15.26
C SER A 344 7.90 12.90 -16.07
N GLN A 345 9.06 12.29 -15.76
CA GLN A 345 10.35 12.60 -16.38
C GLN A 345 10.64 11.74 -17.61
N LEU A 346 10.13 10.51 -17.68
CA LEU A 346 10.37 9.58 -18.79
C LEU A 346 9.69 10.00 -20.11
N GLN A 347 8.82 11.02 -20.09
CA GLN A 347 8.16 11.59 -21.28
C GLN A 347 7.62 10.53 -22.25
N LEU A 348 6.98 9.47 -21.73
CA LEU A 348 6.64 8.28 -22.50
C LEU A 348 5.60 8.61 -23.59
N PRO A 349 5.96 8.51 -24.88
CA PRO A 349 5.05 8.85 -25.97
C PRO A 349 3.91 7.83 -26.02
N ASN A 350 2.66 8.32 -26.06
CA ASN A 350 1.44 7.53 -26.28
C ASN A 350 1.00 6.58 -25.16
N GLN A 351 1.48 6.73 -23.92
CA GLN A 351 0.83 6.04 -22.81
C GLN A 351 -0.49 6.71 -22.48
N LYS A 352 -1.56 5.92 -22.35
CA LYS A 352 -2.75 6.39 -21.67
C LYS A 352 -2.36 6.71 -20.22
N ALA A 353 -3.05 7.67 -19.62
CA ALA A 353 -2.80 8.16 -18.26
C ALA A 353 -2.83 7.07 -17.16
N ASP A 354 -3.32 5.87 -17.47
CA ASP A 354 -3.47 4.69 -16.63
C ASP A 354 -2.48 3.54 -16.95
N GLU A 355 -1.65 3.66 -17.99
CA GLU A 355 -0.71 2.59 -18.37
C GLU A 355 0.53 2.60 -17.45
N LEU A 356 0.58 1.62 -16.55
CA LEU A 356 1.72 1.39 -15.67
C LEU A 356 2.97 0.93 -16.45
N LEU A 357 4.16 1.28 -15.94
CA LEU A 357 5.47 0.81 -16.43
C LEU A 357 5.61 -0.73 -16.45
N PHE A 358 4.71 -1.44 -15.78
CA PHE A 358 4.68 -2.89 -15.64
C PHE A 358 3.24 -3.40 -15.64
N GLN A 359 3.04 -4.68 -15.97
CA GLN A 359 1.71 -5.32 -15.99
C GLN A 359 1.56 -6.39 -14.92
N THR A 360 2.64 -6.71 -14.21
CA THR A 360 2.63 -7.66 -13.10
C THR A 360 3.54 -7.18 -11.98
N ALA A 361 3.28 -7.64 -10.77
CA ALA A 361 4.04 -7.30 -9.58
C ALA A 361 4.47 -8.54 -8.80
N PHE A 362 5.58 -8.43 -8.07
CA PHE A 362 6.06 -9.44 -7.14
C PHE A 362 6.12 -8.85 -5.74
N VAL A 363 5.39 -9.45 -4.81
CA VAL A 363 5.32 -9.03 -3.41
C VAL A 363 5.90 -10.13 -2.53
N TRP A 364 6.74 -9.74 -1.58
CA TRP A 364 7.38 -10.65 -0.62
C TRP A 364 7.18 -10.15 0.80
N THR A 365 6.60 -11.00 1.65
CA THR A 365 6.30 -10.68 3.05
C THR A 365 6.71 -11.84 3.94
N GLN A 366 7.26 -11.57 5.13
CA GLN A 366 7.62 -12.61 6.08
C GLN A 366 6.47 -12.89 7.06
N ALA A 367 6.19 -14.16 7.34
CA ALA A 367 5.05 -14.59 8.17
C ALA A 367 5.05 -14.01 9.61
N ALA A 368 6.22 -13.71 10.18
CA ALA A 368 6.33 -13.16 11.54
C ALA A 368 5.68 -11.78 11.71
N GLU A 369 5.46 -11.04 10.62
CA GLU A 369 4.77 -9.75 10.64
C GLU A 369 3.25 -9.90 10.79
N ILE A 370 2.69 -11.03 10.35
CA ILE A 370 1.25 -11.31 10.38
C ILE A 370 0.82 -11.82 11.76
N ASN A 371 1.58 -12.73 12.38
CA ASN A 371 1.19 -13.34 13.66
C ASN A 371 1.21 -12.38 14.86
N LYS A 372 1.88 -11.22 14.78
CA LYS A 372 1.86 -10.20 15.86
C LYS A 372 0.52 -9.49 16.01
N ILE A 373 -0.32 -9.56 14.97
CA ILE A 373 -1.62 -8.87 14.91
C ILE A 373 -2.69 -9.65 15.71
N GLU A 374 -2.52 -10.96 15.89
CA GLU A 374 -3.52 -11.87 16.47
C GLU A 374 -3.73 -11.71 17.99
N ASN A 375 -2.80 -11.12 18.73
CA ASN A 375 -2.86 -10.99 20.19
C ASN A 375 -3.05 -9.53 20.63
N ASN A 376 -4.25 -8.99 20.52
CA ASN A 376 -4.60 -7.67 21.06
C ASN A 376 -5.65 -7.75 22.18
N SER A 377 -5.62 -6.76 23.09
CA SER A 377 -6.51 -6.68 24.24
C SER A 377 -7.98 -6.44 23.87
N LEU A 378 -8.25 -6.10 22.61
CA LEU A 378 -9.57 -5.81 22.06
C LEU A 378 -10.31 -7.04 21.53
N GLY A 379 -9.63 -8.19 21.42
CA GLY A 379 -10.21 -9.40 20.82
C GLY A 379 -10.50 -9.22 19.32
N LEU A 380 -9.65 -8.50 18.59
CA LEU A 380 -9.76 -8.31 17.14
C LEU A 380 -8.77 -9.23 16.40
N GLU A 381 -9.23 -10.34 15.85
CA GLU A 381 -8.39 -11.25 15.05
C GLU A 381 -8.50 -10.89 13.56
N VAL A 382 -7.40 -10.57 12.87
CA VAL A 382 -7.44 -10.30 11.42
C VAL A 382 -7.81 -11.57 10.64
N LEU A 383 -8.75 -11.44 9.71
CA LEU A 383 -9.28 -12.53 8.87
C LEU A 383 -8.61 -12.64 7.49
#